data_AF-A0A2E0CZ80-F1
#
_entry.id   AF-A0A2E0CZ80-F1
#
_cell.length_a   1.000
_cell.length_b   1.000
_cell.length_c   1.000
_cell.angle_alpha   90.00
_cell.angle_beta   90.00
_cell.angle_gamma   90.00
#
_symmetry.space_group_name_H-M   'P 1'
#
loop_
_entity.id
_entity.type
_entity.pdbx_description
1 polymer ?
#
loop_
_entity_poly.entity_id
_entity_poly.type
_entity_poly.pdbx_seq_one_letter_code
_entity_poly.pdbx_strand_id
1 'polypeptide(L)' 'MLESSETLIRAAVPGGWEWVIIALVVLLLFGAKRIPELARGLGQGIREFKGAVDDAKQELDDAAETITSDSDKSDE' A
#
# COMPACT_ATOMS: atom_id res chain seq x y z
N MET A 1 25.05 7.52 -33.24
CA MET A 1 23.93 8.45 -32.98
C MET A 1 22.81 7.85 -32.11
N LEU A 2 22.67 6.51 -32.02
CA LEU A 2 21.72 5.82 -31.13
C LEU A 2 22.28 5.54 -29.71
N GLU A 3 23.58 5.72 -29.47
CA GLU A 3 24.20 5.51 -28.14
C GLU A 3 23.98 6.68 -27.17
N SER A 4 23.66 7.87 -27.68
CA SER A 4 23.48 9.08 -26.86
C SER A 4 22.19 9.11 -26.05
N SER A 5 21.21 8.24 -26.34
CA SER A 5 19.97 8.14 -25.55
C SER A 5 20.11 7.24 -24.32
N GLU A 6 21.00 6.25 -24.37
CA GLU A 6 21.23 5.34 -23.23
C GLU A 6 22.04 6.03 -22.11
N THR A 7 22.91 6.97 -22.47
CA THR A 7 23.67 7.76 -21.50
C THR A 7 22.79 8.75 -20.74
N LEU A 8 21.70 9.23 -21.33
CA LEU A 8 20.77 10.13 -20.65
C LEU A 8 19.98 9.42 -19.55
N ILE A 9 19.57 8.17 -19.74
CA ILE A 9 18.92 7.39 -18.67
C ILE A 9 19.95 7.00 -17.60
N ARG A 10 21.17 6.62 -17.98
CA ARG A 10 22.24 6.32 -17.01
C ARG A 10 22.75 7.56 -16.24
N ALA A 11 22.60 8.76 -16.80
CA ALA A 11 22.92 10.02 -16.13
C ALA A 11 21.73 10.58 -15.33
N ALA A 12 20.49 10.27 -15.72
CA ALA A 12 19.27 10.73 -15.05
C ALA A 12 18.80 9.79 -13.95
N VAL A 13 19.13 8.50 -14.03
CA VAL A 13 18.90 7.53 -12.95
C VAL A 13 20.15 7.54 -12.09
N PRO A 14 20.06 8.03 -10.85
CA PRO A 14 21.19 7.94 -9.92
C PRO A 14 21.57 6.47 -9.81
N GLY A 15 22.85 6.15 -10.01
CA GLY A 15 23.36 4.81 -9.79
C GLY A 15 23.05 4.32 -8.37
N GLY A 16 23.22 3.01 -8.13
CA GLY A 16 22.89 2.41 -6.82
C GLY A 16 23.55 3.12 -5.62
N TRP A 17 24.71 3.75 -5.85
CA TRP A 17 25.40 4.55 -4.83
C TRP A 17 24.69 5.88 -4.52
N GLU A 18 24.21 6.62 -5.51
CA GLU A 18 23.51 7.88 -5.28
C GLU A 18 22.20 7.69 -4.51
N TRP A 19 21.50 6.56 -4.71
CA TRP A 19 20.35 6.20 -3.89
C TRP A 19 20.71 6.06 -2.40
N VAL A 20 21.88 5.53 -2.08
CA VAL A 20 22.38 5.44 -0.70
C VAL A 20 22.65 6.85 -0.14
N ILE A 21 23.21 7.76 -0.94
CA ILE A 21 23.41 9.16 -0.51
C ILE A 21 22.07 9.86 -0.26
N ILE A 22 21.10 9.71 -1.16
CA ILE A 22 19.77 10.32 -1.00
C ILE A 22 19.10 9.76 0.27
N ALA A 23 19.15 8.45 0.48
CA ALA A 23 18.64 7.83 1.69
C ALA A 23 19.34 8.37 2.95
N LEU A 24 20.65 8.57 2.91
CA LEU A 24 21.42 9.14 4.01
C LEU A 24 21.00 10.58 4.33
N VAL A 25 20.82 11.43 3.31
CA VAL A 25 20.35 12.82 3.48
C VAL A 25 18.95 12.84 4.08
N VAL A 26 18.03 12.03 3.56
CA VAL A 26 16.67 11.88 4.13
C VAL A 26 16.75 11.41 5.59
N LEU A 27 17.63 10.45 5.90
CA LEU A 27 17.84 9.95 7.25
C LEU A 27 18.41 11.01 8.20
N LEU A 28 19.23 11.94 7.71
CA LEU A 28 19.73 13.06 8.50
C LEU A 28 18.65 14.12 8.75
N LEU A 29 17.82 14.43 7.75
CA LEU A 29 16.75 15.42 7.88
C LEU A 29 15.61 14.93 8.77
N PHE A 30 15.16 13.69 8.58
CA PHE A 30 14.05 13.12 9.33
C PHE A 30 14.53 12.38 10.58
N GLY A 31 15.79 11.92 10.62
CA GLY A 31 16.32 11.08 11.69
C GLY A 31 16.05 9.59 11.47
N ALA A 32 17.02 8.75 11.84
CA ALA A 32 16.95 7.29 11.67
C ALA A 32 15.78 6.61 12.38
N LYS A 33 15.20 7.27 13.40
CA LYS A 33 14.06 6.76 14.16
C LYS A 33 12.71 7.13 13.57
N ARG A 34 12.59 8.23 12.80
CA ARG A 34 11.28 8.73 12.34
C ARG A 34 10.70 7.91 11.18
N ILE A 35 11.53 7.51 10.22
CA ILE A 35 11.09 6.65 9.10
C ILE A 35 10.45 5.33 9.60
N PRO A 36 11.11 4.53 10.47
CA PRO A 36 10.52 3.28 10.95
C PRO A 36 9.33 3.49 11.90
N GLU A 37 9.30 4.60 12.65
CA GLU A 37 8.18 4.96 13.53
C GLU A 37 6.93 5.30 12.71
N LEU A 38 7.08 6.11 11.65
CA LEU A 38 6.00 6.42 10.71
C LEU A 38 5.54 5.17 9.94
N ALA A 39 6.47 4.34 9.47
CA ALA A 39 6.13 3.10 8.77
C ALA A 39 5.36 2.11 9.67
N ARG A 40 5.74 2.01 10.95
CA ARG A 40 5.01 1.20 11.94
C ARG A 40 3.60 1.75 12.18
N GLY A 41 3.45 3.05 12.39
CA GLY A 41 2.14 3.67 12.58
C GLY A 41 1.23 3.52 11.35
N LEU A 42 1.76 3.78 10.16
CA LEU A 42 1.04 3.60 8.90
C LEU A 42 0.67 2.14 8.67
N GLY A 43 1.59 1.21 8.92
CA GLY A 43 1.36 -0.23 8.75
C GLY A 43 0.27 -0.76 9.69
N GLN A 44 0.26 -0.29 10.94
CA GLN A 44 -0.79 -0.63 11.89
C GLN A 44 -2.15 -0.05 11.45
N GLY A 45 -2.19 1.22 11.04
CA GLY A 45 -3.41 1.86 10.54
C GLY A 45 -3.97 1.18 9.28
N ILE A 46 -3.11 0.81 8.32
CA ILE A 46 -3.53 0.06 7.12
C ILE A 46 -4.09 -1.32 7.50
N ARG A 47 -3.48 -2.01 8.47
CA ARG A 47 -3.95 -3.32 8.93
C ARG A 47 -5.31 -3.24 9.62
N GLU A 48 -5.52 -2.25 10.49
CA GLU A 48 -6.80 -2.02 11.15
C GLU A 48 -7.88 -1.62 10.14
N PHE A 49 -7.56 -0.73 9.20
CA PHE A 49 -8.46 -0.34 8.12
C PHE A 49 -8.86 -1.53 7.25
N LYS A 50 -7.90 -2.38 6.89
CA LYS A 50 -8.14 -3.60 6.10
C LYS A 50 -9.08 -4.57 6.83
N GLY A 51 -8.85 -4.78 8.13
CA GLY A 51 -9.73 -5.61 8.95
C GLY A 51 -11.17 -5.09 8.99
N ALA A 52 -11.35 -3.80 9.28
CA ALA A 52 -12.68 -3.19 9.32
C ALA A 52 -13.42 -3.28 7.97
N VAL A 53 -12.71 -3.15 6.85
CA VAL A 53 -13.28 -3.31 5.50
C VAL A 53 -13.68 -4.75 5.23
N ASP A 54 -12.84 -5.72 5.62
CA ASP A 54 -13.11 -7.14 5.41
C ASP A 54 -14.29 -7.62 6.29
N ASP A 55 -14.39 -7.14 7.53
CA ASP A 55 -15.54 -7.40 8.43
C ASP A 55 -16.83 -6.80 7.87
N ALA A 56 -16.81 -5.52 7.45
CA ALA A 56 -17.96 -4.87 6.84
C ALA A 56 -18.42 -5.58 5.56
N LYS A 57 -17.49 -6.13 4.78
CA LYS A 57 -17.83 -6.91 3.58
C LYS A 57 -18.52 -8.22 3.95
N GLN A 58 -18.09 -8.88 5.03
CA GLN A 58 -18.69 -10.13 5.50
C GLN A 58 -20.12 -9.91 6.01
N GLU A 59 -20.35 -8.85 6.81
CA GLU A 59 -21.70 -8.49 7.28
C GLU A 59 -22.66 -8.17 6.12
N LEU A 60 -22.16 -7.54 5.04
CA LEU A 60 -22.96 -7.27 3.85
C LEU A 60 -23.30 -8.55 3.06
N ASP A 61 -22.38 -9.50 2.99
CA ASP A 61 -22.59 -10.79 2.31
C ASP A 61 -23.59 -11.66 3.09
N ASP A 62 -23.46 -11.72 4.41
CA ASP A 62 -24.38 -12.43 5.31
C ASP A 62 -25.79 -11.82 5.27
N ALA A 63 -25.89 -10.48 5.21
CA ALA A 63 -27.17 -9.78 5.05
C ALA A 63 -27.79 -10.03 3.66
N ALA A 64 -26.99 -10.14 2.61
CA ALA A 64 -27.46 -10.46 1.28
C ALA A 64 -27.93 -11.92 1.15
N GLU A 65 -27.25 -12.86 1.82
CA GLU A 65 -27.64 -14.28 1.85
C GLU A 65 -28.97 -14.49 2.61
N THR A 66 -29.21 -13.75 3.69
CA THR A 66 -30.47 -13.82 4.44
C THR A 66 -31.66 -13.25 3.66
N ILE A 67 -31.47 -12.19 2.86
CA ILE A 67 -32.54 -11.60 2.04
C ILE A 67 -32.90 -12.49 0.84
N THR A 68 -31.92 -13.21 0.28
CA THR A 68 -32.13 -14.10 -0.88
C THR A 68 -32.74 -15.45 -0.49
N SER A 69 -32.42 -16.00 0.68
CA SER A 69 -32.99 -17.27 1.17
C SER A 69 -34.46 -17.19 1.62
N ASP A 70 -34.99 -16.00 1.91
CA ASP A 70 -36.39 -15.79 2.30
C ASP A 70 -37.34 -15.69 1.08
N SER A 71 -36.79 -15.34 -0.09
CA SER A 71 -37.57 -15.14 -1.33
C SER A 71 -37.88 -16.44 -2.10
N ASP A 72 -37.23 -17.57 -1.77
CA ASP A 72 -37.35 -18.86 -2.49
C ASP A 72 -38.29 -19.87 -1.79
N LYS A 73 -38.99 -19.48 -0.71
CA LYS A 73 -39.93 -20.34 0.03
C LYS A 73 -41.42 -19.99 -0.13
N SER A 74 -41.76 -19.03 -1.00
CA SER A 74 -43.15 -18.57 -1.17
C SER A 74 -43.91 -19.27 -2.30
N ASP A 75 -43.24 -20.10 -3.11
CA ASP A 75 -43.83 -20.86 -4.22
C ASP A 75 -43.72 -22.37 -3.98
N GLU A 76 -44.43 -22.92 -2.97
CA GLU A 76 -44.86 -24.33 -2.97
C GLU A 76 -46.29 -24.47 -2.41
#